data_AF-A0A3M1WRP2-F1
#
_entry.id   AF-A0A3M1WRP2-F1
#
_cell.length_a   1.000
_cell.length_b   1.000
_cell.length_c   1.000
_cell.angle_alpha   90.00
_cell.angle_beta   90.00
_cell.angle_gamma   90.00
#
_symmetry.space_group_name_H-M   'P 1'
#
loop_
_entity.id
_entity.type
_entity.pdbx_description
1 polymer ?
#
loop_
_entity_poly.entity_id
_entity_poly.type
_entity_poly.pdbx_seq_one_letter_code
_entity_poly.pdbx_strand_id
1 'polypeptide(L)' 'MASITLKNIPEDLYERLKAAARAHHRSINGELIHCLESVLMPQPVSPEERLERLRRIRPSVAPSAVSPEEIQQAIDQGRP' A
#
# COMPACT_ATOMS: atom_id res chain seq x y z
N MET A 1 15.83 -17.98 -13.69
CA MET A 1 15.23 -16.63 -13.56
C MET A 1 14.04 -16.56 -14.49
N ALA A 2 12.89 -16.10 -14.01
CA ALA A 2 11.76 -15.81 -14.88
C ALA A 2 12.05 -14.52 -15.65
N SER A 3 11.70 -14.48 -16.94
CA SER A 3 11.81 -13.29 -17.79
C SER A 3 10.45 -13.00 -18.39
N ILE A 4 10.06 -11.72 -18.39
CA ILE A 4 8.82 -11.24 -18.98
C ILE A 4 9.19 -10.29 -20.11
N THR A 5 8.67 -10.55 -21.31
CA THR A 5 8.77 -9.63 -22.44
C THR A 5 7.43 -8.91 -22.62
N LEU A 6 7.42 -7.60 -22.46
CA LEU A 6 6.28 -6.77 -22.79
C LEU A 6 6.40 -6.30 -24.24
N LYS A 7 5.41 -6.63 -25.07
CA LYS A 7 5.29 -6.17 -26.46
C LYS A 7 4.14 -5.17 -26.57
N ASN A 8 4.22 -4.27 -27.54
CA ASN A 8 3.19 -3.27 -27.84
C ASN A 8 2.87 -2.32 -26.67
N ILE A 9 3.88 -1.88 -25.92
CA ILE A 9 3.70 -0.82 -24.92
C ILE A 9 3.38 0.49 -25.67
N PRO A 10 2.29 1.19 -25.32
CA PRO A 10 2.00 2.52 -25.85
C PRO A 10 3.17 3.49 -25.63
N GLU A 11 3.50 4.30 -26.64
CA GLU A 11 4.69 5.17 -26.59
C GLU A 11 4.62 6.16 -25.43
N ASP A 12 3.44 6.69 -25.13
CA ASP A 12 3.20 7.58 -23.99
C ASP A 12 3.47 6.88 -22.64
N LEU A 13 3.10 5.60 -22.53
CA LEU A 13 3.35 4.80 -21.34
C LEU A 13 4.85 4.50 -21.17
N TYR A 14 5.54 4.19 -22.27
CA TYR A 14 6.98 3.95 -22.24
C TYR A 14 7.76 5.20 -21.81
N GLU A 15 7.40 6.38 -22.30
CA GLU A 15 8.04 7.64 -21.91
C GLU A 15 7.77 7.99 -20.44
N ARG A 16 6.55 7.76 -19.93
CA ARG A 16 6.24 7.90 -18.49
C ARG A 16 7.09 6.97 -17.63
N LEU A 17 7.23 5.71 -18.04
CA LEU A 17 8.07 4.73 -17.35
C LEU A 17 9.54 5.15 -17.33
N LYS A 18 10.06 5.66 -18.44
CA LYS A 18 11.44 6.15 -18.56
C LYS A 18 11.70 7.39 -17.69
N ALA A 19 10.72 8.29 -17.61
CA ALA A 19 10.78 9.45 -16.72
C ALA A 19 10.79 9.04 -15.25
N ALA A 20 9.90 8.13 -14.84
CA ALA A 20 9.85 7.59 -13.48
C ALA A 20 11.16 6.87 -13.11
N ALA A 21 11.67 6.01 -14.00
CA ALA A 21 12.93 5.31 -13.80
C ALA A 21 14.11 6.28 -13.57
N ARG A 22 14.18 7.39 -14.33
CA ARG A 22 15.18 8.44 -14.12
C ARG A 22 15.02 9.14 -12.78
N ALA A 23 13.79 9.51 -12.41
CA ALA A 23 13.50 10.19 -11.15
C ALA A 23 13.84 9.31 -9.94
N HIS A 24 13.62 8.00 -10.04
CA HIS A 24 13.94 7.04 -8.99
C HIS A 24 15.37 6.50 -9.04
N HIS A 25 16.20 6.98 -9.98
CA HIS A 25 17.56 6.49 -10.23
C HIS A 25 17.65 4.96 -10.45
N ARG A 26 16.65 4.41 -11.13
CA ARG A 26 16.54 2.97 -11.44
C ARG A 26 16.66 2.73 -12.94
N SER A 27 17.06 1.52 -13.31
CA SER A 27 16.90 1.06 -14.69
C SER A 27 15.41 0.88 -15.01
N ILE A 28 15.03 0.90 -16.29
CA ILE A 28 13.64 0.67 -16.72
C ILE A 28 13.13 -0.67 -16.20
N ASN A 29 13.96 -1.72 -16.26
CA ASN A 29 13.59 -3.04 -15.73
C ASN A 29 13.39 -3.00 -14.21
N GLY A 30 14.27 -2.31 -13.48
CA GLY A 30 14.14 -2.16 -12.03
C GLY A 30 12.89 -1.37 -11.63
N GLU A 31 12.54 -0.34 -12.40
CA GLU A 31 11.30 0.42 -12.18
C GLU A 31 10.07 -0.45 -12.48
N LEU A 32 10.10 -1.25 -13.55
CA LEU A 32 9.01 -2.15 -13.90
C LEU A 32 8.78 -3.22 -12.82
N ILE A 33 9.87 -3.79 -12.29
CA ILE A 33 9.80 -4.71 -11.14
C ILE A 33 9.20 -3.98 -9.94
N HIS A 34 9.67 -2.78 -9.60
CA HIS A 34 9.15 -2.01 -8.48
C HIS A 34 7.65 -1.69 -8.62
N CYS A 35 7.17 -1.34 -9.82
CA CYS A 35 5.75 -1.13 -10.08
C CYS A 35 4.94 -2.42 -9.89
N LEU A 36 5.46 -3.58 -10.32
CA LEU A 36 4.78 -4.86 -10.09
C LEU A 36 4.77 -5.22 -8.60
N GLU A 37 5.87 -4.99 -7.91
CA GLU A 37 6.01 -5.19 -6.47
C GLU A 37 5.02 -4.35 -5.67
N SER A 38 4.85 -3.07 -6.02
CA SER A 38 3.95 -2.17 -5.28
C SER A 38 2.47 -2.50 -5.44
N VAL A 39 2.09 -3.13 -6.56
CA VAL A 39 0.69 -3.53 -6.84
C VAL A 39 0.40 -4.94 -6.35
N LEU A 40 1.35 -5.87 -6.50
CA LEU A 40 1.13 -7.30 -6.24
C LEU A 40 1.52 -7.72 -4.82
N MET A 41 2.43 -7.01 -4.17
CA MET A 41 2.77 -7.30 -2.78
C MET A 41 1.92 -6.48 -1.83
N PRO A 42 1.41 -7.08 -0.74
CA PRO A 42 0.85 -6.30 0.35
C PRO A 42 1.94 -5.34 0.83
N GLN A 43 1.75 -4.04 0.62
CA GLN A 43 2.65 -3.02 1.16
C GLN A 43 2.64 -3.18 2.68
N PRO A 44 3.74 -3.64 3.31
CA PRO A 44 3.82 -3.64 4.75
C PRO A 44 3.92 -2.17 5.15
N VAL A 45 2.78 -1.58 5.52
CA VAL A 45 2.76 -0.26 6.15
C VAL A 45 3.70 -0.37 7.34
N SER A 46 4.76 0.44 7.34
CA SER A 46 5.72 0.39 8.44
C SER A 46 4.98 0.61 9.77
N PRO A 47 5.39 -0.04 10.88
CA PRO A 47 4.79 0.20 12.18
C PRO A 47 4.69 1.69 12.51
N GLU A 48 5.68 2.47 12.08
CA GLU A 48 5.78 3.92 12.24
C GLU A 48 4.71 4.66 11.42
N GLU A 49 4.56 4.38 10.12
CA GLU A 49 3.52 4.97 9.28
C GLU A 49 2.12 4.61 9.76
N ARG A 50 1.94 3.38 10.23
CA ARG A 50 0.67 2.92 10.80
C ARG A 50 0.34 3.68 12.10
N LEU A 51 1.33 3.87 12.97
CA LEU A 51 1.18 4.65 14.20
C LEU A 51 0.87 6.12 13.90
N GLU A 52 1.56 6.73 12.94
CA GLU A 52 1.29 8.12 12.53
C GLU A 52 -0.13 8.28 11.97
N ARG A 53 -0.57 7.33 11.13
CA ARG A 53 -1.94 7.32 10.62
C ARG A 53 -2.97 7.20 11.76
N LEU A 54 -2.73 6.31 12.73
CA LEU A 54 -3.62 6.17 13.90
C LEU A 54 -3.65 7.43 14.76
N ARG A 55 -2.50 8.08 14.99
CA ARG A 55 -2.42 9.35 15.74
C ARG A 55 -3.23 10.46 15.07
N ARG A 56 -3.25 10.52 13.74
CA ARG A 56 -4.07 11.50 12.99
C ARG A 56 -5.57 11.26 13.10
N ILE A 57 -6.00 10.00 13.16
CA ILE A 57 -7.43 9.63 13.21
C ILE A 57 -7.97 9.66 14.64
N ARG A 58 -7.13 9.39 15.65
CA ARG A 58 -7.56 9.27 17.05
C ARG A 58 -8.37 10.46 17.59
N PRO A 59 -8.07 11.74 17.25
CA PRO A 59 -8.85 12.88 17.73
C PRO A 59 -10.28 12.94 17.17
N SER A 60 -10.56 12.32 16.01
CA SER A 60 -11.90 12.30 15.43
C SER A 60 -12.78 11.15 15.97
N VAL A 61 -12.23 10.29 16.82
CA VAL A 61 -12.96 9.18 17.45
C VAL A 61 -13.39 9.61 18.84
N ALA A 62 -14.69 9.59 19.11
CA ALA A 62 -15.21 9.88 20.43
C ALA A 62 -14.67 8.87 21.47
N PRO A 63 -14.28 9.29 22.68
CA PRO A 63 -13.80 8.39 23.72
C PRO A 63 -14.80 7.28 24.10
N SER A 64 -16.10 7.52 23.87
CA SER A 64 -17.20 6.58 24.09
C SER A 64 -17.77 6.01 22.79
N ALA A 65 -16.99 6.01 21.69
CA ALA A 65 -17.43 5.48 20.41
C ALA A 65 -17.72 3.97 20.44
N VAL A 66 -17.19 3.26 21.44
CA VAL A 66 -17.48 1.85 21.70
C VAL A 66 -17.65 1.66 23.20
N SER A 67 -18.77 1.07 23.61
CA SER A 67 -19.06 0.76 25.01
C SER A 67 -18.40 -0.56 25.45
N PRO A 68 -18.17 -0.76 26.75
CA PRO A 68 -17.72 -2.05 27.27
C PRO A 68 -18.66 -3.22 26.91
N GLU A 69 -19.98 -2.99 26.86
CA GLU A 69 -20.93 -4.04 26.46
C GLU A 69 -20.79 -4.42 24.99
N GLU A 70 -20.57 -3.43 24.11
CA GLU A 70 -20.33 -3.68 22.67
C GLU A 70 -19.03 -4.46 22.45
N ILE A 71 -17.99 -4.17 23.24
CA ILE A 71 -16.74 -4.94 23.23
C ILE A 71 -17.00 -6.39 23.65
N GLN A 72 -17.76 -6.61 24.72
CA GLN A 72 -18.07 -7.95 25.21
C GLN A 72 -18.90 -8.74 24.19
N GLN A 73 -19.92 -8.12 23.61
CA GLN A 73 -20.73 -8.75 22.55
C GLN A 73 -19.90 -9.13 21.33
N ALA A 74 -18.96 -8.28 20.89
CA ALA A 74 -18.07 -8.59 19.77
C ALA A 74 -17.12 -9.76 20.10
N ILE A 75 -16.66 -9.87 21.34
CA ILE A 75 -15.86 -11.03 21.80
C ILE A 75 -16.70 -12.31 21.74
N ASP A 76 -17.93 -12.28 22.27
CA ASP A 76 -18.83 -13.44 22.32
C ASP A 76 -19.22 -13.92 20.91
N GLN A 77 -19.30 -13.00 19.94
CA GLN A 77 -19.58 -13.28 18.53
C GLN A 77 -18.35 -13.69 17.71
N GLY A 78 -17.17 -13.81 18.33
CA GLY A 78 -15.95 -14.27 17.65
C GLY A 78 -15.19 -13.20 16.87
N ARG A 79 -15.42 -11.91 17.18
CA ARG A 79 -14.75 -10.75 16.54
C ARG A 79 -14.88 -10.77 15.01
N PRO A 80 -16.10 -10.71 14.45
CA PRO A 80 -16.29 -10.59 13.00
C PRO A 80 -15.62 -9.32 12.43
#